data_AF-A0A6N8Z074-F1
#
_entry.id   AF-A0A6N8Z074-F1
#
_cell.length_a   1.000
_cell.length_b   1.000
_cell.length_c   1.000
_cell.angle_alpha   90.00
_cell.angle_beta   90.00
_cell.angle_gamma   90.00
#
_symmetry.space_group_name_H-M   'P 1'
#
loop_
_entity.id
_entity.type
_entity.pdbx_description
1 polymer ?
#
loop_
_entity_poly.entity_id
_entity_poly.type
_entity_poly.pdbx_seq_one_letter_code
_entity_poly.pdbx_strand_id
1 'polypeptide(L)'
;MSTGQGLQSRRVDVDASYDAIQDYYEQQGWTDGLPVVPATEDLVQKMLLPYGQDPSTVLGRVQPRNADVTLEKVAVNAVMAGCRPEYFPVVVAAVKAALNPDFNIAGVQATTGGAAPALIVNGPLAEKLGINGDSGCFGPGYRANASIGRALRLFVRNVAGLVPGEMDKATLALPARYTFCFAENEARSPWEPRHVELGLEPSDSMVTLMGVRGLQTIMESTSPSGIQVLRTLVGSLKTIGVSNYYQTGTGAQMALVLCPEHATEIHASGLSKQDVREYVFQNARMPLSRLKDIAHYGNRNWPRWIDETDPDAMIPIVGSADDVLVVVAGGDGRHSAWLSGWGVTRMVTRQVE
;
A
#
# COMPACT_ATOMS: atom_id res chain seq x y z
N MET A 1 2.78 2.82 40.76
CA MET A 1 1.91 3.63 39.89
C MET A 1 1.17 2.66 38.98
N SER A 2 -0.15 2.76 38.90
CA SER A 2 -1.05 1.77 38.29
C SER A 2 -0.87 1.66 36.76
N THR A 3 -0.04 0.74 36.31
CA THR A 3 0.28 0.45 34.89
C THR A 3 -0.85 -0.32 34.20
N GLY A 4 -2.11 0.14 34.27
CA GLY A 4 -3.26 -0.61 33.75
C GLY A 4 -4.52 0.21 33.46
N GLN A 5 -4.53 1.50 33.76
CA GLN A 5 -5.74 2.31 33.56
C GLN A 5 -6.02 2.50 32.06
N GLY A 6 -7.12 1.92 31.58
CA GLY A 6 -7.70 2.23 30.26
C GLY A 6 -7.66 1.12 29.22
N LEU A 7 -6.90 0.03 29.41
CA LEU A 7 -6.88 -1.10 28.45
C LEU A 7 -8.10 -2.02 28.64
N GLN A 8 -8.88 -2.22 27.57
CA GLN A 8 -10.15 -2.93 27.55
C GLN A 8 -10.12 -4.25 26.74
N SER A 9 -9.04 -4.53 26.01
CA SER A 9 -8.94 -5.77 25.23
C SER A 9 -8.97 -7.00 26.13
N ARG A 10 -9.51 -8.11 25.57
CA ARG A 10 -9.56 -9.40 26.26
C ARG A 10 -8.15 -9.88 26.60
N ARG A 11 -7.95 -10.24 27.87
CA ARG A 11 -6.72 -10.87 28.38
C ARG A 11 -6.82 -12.38 28.28
N VAL A 12 -5.68 -13.01 28.04
CA VAL A 12 -5.55 -14.47 27.99
C VAL A 12 -4.26 -14.84 28.71
N ASP A 13 -4.37 -15.78 29.64
CA ASP A 13 -3.21 -16.37 30.31
C ASP A 13 -2.69 -17.55 29.50
N VAL A 14 -1.40 -17.52 29.18
CA VAL A 14 -0.67 -18.56 28.46
C VAL A 14 0.63 -18.77 29.22
N ASP A 15 1.15 -20.00 29.22
CA ASP A 15 2.44 -20.31 29.83
C ASP A 15 3.53 -19.37 29.30
N ALA A 16 4.40 -18.90 30.19
CA ALA A 16 5.49 -17.97 29.88
C ALA A 16 6.66 -18.67 29.14
N SER A 17 6.33 -19.49 28.14
CA SER A 17 7.26 -20.12 27.20
C SER A 17 7.09 -19.49 25.84
N TYR A 18 8.21 -19.23 25.14
CA TYR A 18 8.17 -18.72 23.78
C TYR A 18 7.32 -19.62 22.87
N ASP A 19 7.55 -20.94 22.91
CA ASP A 19 6.85 -21.91 22.06
C ASP A 19 5.35 -21.95 22.39
N ALA A 20 4.99 -22.02 23.68
CA ALA A 20 3.58 -22.05 24.09
C ALA A 20 2.84 -20.79 23.66
N ILE A 21 3.49 -19.62 23.72
CA ILE A 21 2.90 -18.37 23.26
C ILE A 21 2.73 -18.39 21.74
N GLN A 22 3.77 -18.71 20.96
CA GLN A 22 3.66 -18.74 19.50
C GLN A 22 2.60 -19.75 19.03
N ASP A 23 2.60 -20.96 19.58
CA ASP A 23 1.61 -22.01 19.30
C ASP A 23 0.20 -21.51 19.60
N TYR A 24 0.00 -20.81 20.72
CA TYR A 24 -1.31 -20.26 21.06
C TYR A 24 -1.75 -19.20 20.04
N TYR A 25 -0.88 -18.25 19.68
CA TYR A 25 -1.22 -17.23 18.67
C TYR A 25 -1.51 -17.87 17.29
N GLU A 26 -0.80 -18.93 16.92
CA GLU A 26 -1.06 -19.68 15.68
C GLU A 26 -2.40 -20.41 15.72
N GLN A 27 -2.69 -21.14 16.80
CA GLN A 27 -3.95 -21.88 17.00
C GLN A 27 -5.17 -20.97 17.02
N GLN A 28 -5.05 -19.77 17.61
CA GLN A 28 -6.13 -18.76 17.55
C GLN A 28 -6.28 -18.14 16.17
N GLY A 29 -5.35 -18.44 15.26
CA GLY A 29 -5.23 -17.77 13.99
C GLY A 29 -5.11 -16.28 14.23
N TRP A 30 -4.08 -15.82 14.94
CA TRP A 30 -3.74 -14.40 15.16
C TRP A 30 -2.41 -13.96 14.51
N THR A 31 -1.64 -14.92 13.97
CA THR A 31 -0.40 -14.66 13.23
C THR A 31 -0.59 -14.83 11.73
N ASP A 32 0.32 -14.25 10.96
CA ASP A 32 0.47 -14.47 9.53
C ASP A 32 1.35 -15.69 9.19
N GLY A 33 1.61 -16.57 10.17
CA GLY A 33 2.56 -17.69 10.05
C GLY A 33 4.01 -17.31 10.38
N LEU A 34 4.30 -16.03 10.65
CA LEU A 34 5.56 -15.61 11.25
C LEU A 34 5.41 -15.44 12.76
N PRO A 35 6.48 -15.60 13.56
CA PRO A 35 6.44 -15.30 14.98
C PRO A 35 5.98 -13.87 15.28
N VAL A 36 5.30 -13.69 16.40
CA VAL A 36 4.83 -12.39 16.88
C VAL A 36 5.50 -12.01 18.20
N VAL A 37 5.62 -10.71 18.46
CA VAL A 37 5.94 -10.24 19.82
C VAL A 37 4.66 -10.37 20.65
N PRO A 38 4.68 -11.03 21.83
CA PRO A 38 3.51 -11.13 22.67
C PRO A 38 3.01 -9.74 23.07
N ALA A 39 1.74 -9.42 22.80
CA ALA A 39 1.15 -8.12 23.13
C ALA A 39 0.76 -8.03 24.61
N THR A 40 1.76 -8.08 25.50
CA THR A 40 1.55 -7.89 26.94
C THR A 40 1.09 -6.46 27.24
N GLU A 41 0.40 -6.27 28.36
CA GLU A 41 -0.12 -4.96 28.76
C GLU A 41 0.97 -3.88 28.83
N ASP A 42 2.14 -4.23 29.39
CA ASP A 42 3.28 -3.31 29.47
C ASP A 42 3.79 -2.88 28.09
N LEU A 43 3.83 -3.80 27.13
CA LEU A 43 4.28 -3.49 25.77
C LEU A 43 3.24 -2.66 25.00
N VAL A 44 1.95 -2.94 25.21
CA VAL A 44 0.85 -2.16 24.62
C VAL A 44 0.84 -0.74 25.20
N GLN A 45 1.03 -0.57 26.50
CA GLN A 45 1.16 0.74 27.13
C GLN A 45 2.38 1.50 26.63
N LYS A 46 3.53 0.83 26.53
CA LYS A 46 4.75 1.42 25.97
C LYS A 46 4.57 1.88 24.53
N MET A 47 3.78 1.15 23.73
CA MET A 47 3.43 1.53 22.36
C MET A 47 2.56 2.81 22.32
N LEU A 48 1.57 2.91 23.22
CA LEU A 48 0.61 4.01 23.26
C LEU A 48 1.18 5.29 23.89
N LEU A 49 2.11 5.16 24.85
CA LEU A 49 2.57 6.26 25.69
C LEU A 49 3.15 7.45 24.91
N PRO A 50 3.99 7.27 23.86
CA PRO A 50 4.48 8.40 23.07
C PRO A 50 3.40 9.08 22.21
N TYR A 51 2.30 8.38 21.92
CA TYR A 51 1.18 8.94 21.15
C TYR A 51 0.22 9.75 22.03
N GLY A 52 0.12 9.41 23.33
CA GLY A 52 -0.49 10.27 24.34
C GLY A 52 -2.03 10.37 24.31
N GLN A 53 -2.72 9.57 23.49
CA GLN A 53 -4.18 9.54 23.41
C GLN A 53 -4.79 8.39 24.23
N ASP A 54 -6.08 8.53 24.58
CA ASP A 54 -6.84 7.51 25.32
C ASP A 54 -6.89 6.19 24.53
N PRO A 55 -6.43 5.05 25.09
CA PRO A 55 -6.46 3.74 24.41
C PRO A 55 -7.84 3.31 23.90
N SER A 56 -8.91 3.80 24.54
CA SER A 56 -10.31 3.50 24.18
C SER A 56 -10.84 4.34 23.02
N THR A 57 -10.08 5.35 22.55
CA THR A 57 -10.46 6.20 21.41
C THR A 57 -10.78 5.35 20.18
N VAL A 58 -12.01 5.47 19.68
CA VAL A 58 -12.50 4.76 18.49
C VAL A 58 -12.13 5.55 17.23
N LEU A 59 -11.33 4.95 16.35
CA LEU A 59 -10.92 5.51 15.06
C LEU A 59 -11.98 5.29 13.96
N GLY A 60 -12.88 4.32 14.16
CA GLY A 60 -13.94 3.97 13.22
C GLY A 60 -14.38 2.51 13.36
N ARG A 61 -15.15 2.03 12.37
CA ARG A 61 -15.60 0.63 12.28
C ARG A 61 -15.07 -0.03 11.02
N VAL A 62 -14.59 -1.26 11.15
CA VAL A 62 -13.99 -1.98 10.03
C VAL A 62 -14.88 -3.13 9.55
N GLN A 63 -15.08 -3.19 8.23
CA GLN A 63 -15.73 -4.31 7.54
C GLN A 63 -14.71 -5.41 7.23
N PRO A 64 -15.13 -6.69 7.12
CA PRO A 64 -16.52 -7.19 7.18
C PRO A 64 -17.06 -7.48 8.60
N ARG A 65 -16.19 -7.53 9.63
CA ARG A 65 -16.64 -7.86 11.00
C ARG A 65 -17.50 -6.79 11.68
N ASN A 66 -17.65 -5.60 11.10
CA ASN A 66 -18.32 -4.46 11.73
C ASN A 66 -17.74 -4.12 13.11
N ALA A 67 -16.45 -4.38 13.33
CA ALA A 67 -15.80 -4.24 14.63
C ALA A 67 -15.34 -2.80 14.85
N ASP A 68 -15.51 -2.30 16.08
CA ASP A 68 -14.93 -1.02 16.48
C ASP A 68 -13.41 -1.13 16.54
N VAL A 69 -12.75 -0.12 15.96
CA VAL A 69 -11.29 0.01 15.92
C VAL A 69 -10.87 1.03 16.95
N THR A 70 -10.33 0.55 18.07
CA THR A 70 -9.76 1.40 19.12
C THR A 70 -8.26 1.57 18.94
N LEU A 71 -7.69 2.65 19.48
CA LEU A 71 -6.23 2.84 19.52
C LEU A 71 -5.50 1.66 20.17
N GLU A 72 -6.07 1.11 21.25
CA GLU A 72 -5.55 -0.09 21.89
C GLU A 72 -5.44 -1.28 20.92
N LYS A 73 -6.48 -1.57 20.13
CA LYS A 73 -6.45 -2.66 19.16
C LYS A 73 -5.40 -2.43 18.08
N VAL A 74 -5.18 -1.18 17.67
CA VAL A 74 -4.09 -0.84 16.75
C VAL A 74 -2.72 -1.07 17.41
N ALA A 75 -2.55 -0.67 18.67
CA ALA A 75 -1.32 -0.86 19.43
C ALA A 75 -0.99 -2.34 19.66
N VAL A 76 -1.99 -3.17 19.98
CA VAL A 76 -1.83 -4.63 20.08
C VAL A 76 -1.23 -5.20 18.80
N ASN A 77 -1.78 -4.87 17.63
CA ASN A 77 -1.28 -5.37 16.34
C ASN A 77 0.09 -4.79 15.96
N ALA A 78 0.37 -3.53 16.33
CA ALA A 78 1.69 -2.93 16.16
C ALA A 78 2.76 -3.61 17.02
N VAL A 79 2.45 -3.92 18.28
CA VAL A 79 3.33 -4.71 19.16
C VAL A 79 3.59 -6.06 18.54
N MET A 80 2.53 -6.81 18.16
CA MET A 80 2.66 -8.13 17.53
C MET A 80 3.56 -8.13 16.30
N ALA A 81 3.48 -7.07 15.48
CA ALA A 81 4.31 -6.89 14.28
C ALA A 81 5.78 -6.54 14.58
N GLY A 82 6.13 -6.25 15.84
CA GLY A 82 7.47 -5.85 16.26
C GLY A 82 7.78 -4.37 16.00
N CYS A 83 6.75 -3.51 15.88
CA CYS A 83 6.95 -2.07 15.78
C CYS A 83 7.71 -1.52 16.99
N ARG A 84 8.44 -0.42 16.77
CA ARG A 84 8.87 0.45 17.87
C ARG A 84 7.76 1.48 18.14
N PRO A 85 7.64 2.00 19.38
CA PRO A 85 6.66 3.03 19.71
C PRO A 85 6.70 4.25 18.78
N GLU A 86 7.91 4.64 18.34
CA GLU A 86 8.10 5.76 17.40
C GLU A 86 7.41 5.55 16.04
N TYR A 87 7.10 4.31 15.65
CA TYR A 87 6.42 3.98 14.39
C TYR A 87 4.90 4.06 14.52
N PHE A 88 4.38 4.08 15.74
CA PHE A 88 2.95 3.97 16.01
C PHE A 88 2.10 5.06 15.33
N PRO A 89 2.52 6.34 15.26
CA PRO A 89 1.75 7.36 14.54
C PRO A 89 1.52 7.02 13.06
N VAL A 90 2.52 6.43 12.39
CA VAL A 90 2.41 5.99 10.99
C VAL A 90 1.42 4.83 10.85
N VAL A 91 1.43 3.89 11.81
CA VAL A 91 0.46 2.77 11.85
C VAL A 91 -0.96 3.29 12.07
N VAL A 92 -1.16 4.25 12.96
CA VAL A 92 -2.47 4.89 13.19
C VAL A 92 -2.96 5.60 11.95
N ALA A 93 -2.11 6.38 11.27
CA ALA A 93 -2.45 7.05 10.01
C ALA A 93 -2.80 6.04 8.90
N ALA A 94 -2.07 4.93 8.80
CA ALA A 94 -2.35 3.84 7.87
C ALA A 94 -3.69 3.15 8.15
N VAL A 95 -4.03 2.93 9.42
CA VAL A 95 -5.34 2.38 9.82
C VAL A 95 -6.46 3.38 9.52
N LYS A 96 -6.29 4.67 9.85
CA LYS A 96 -7.24 5.74 9.46
C LYS A 96 -7.45 5.80 7.95
N ALA A 97 -6.42 5.54 7.15
CA ALA A 97 -6.53 5.43 5.70
C ALA A 97 -7.30 4.19 5.27
N ALA A 98 -7.04 3.03 5.88
CA ALA A 98 -7.74 1.78 5.61
C ALA A 98 -9.23 1.81 5.97
N LEU A 99 -9.60 2.62 6.97
CA LEU A 99 -10.99 2.84 7.38
C LEU A 99 -11.77 3.79 6.47
N ASN A 100 -11.09 4.53 5.59
CA ASN A 100 -11.77 5.37 4.61
C ASN A 100 -12.56 4.47 3.63
N PRO A 101 -13.88 4.72 3.44
CA PRO A 101 -14.70 3.96 2.51
C PRO A 101 -14.14 3.87 1.09
N ASP A 102 -13.44 4.91 0.62
CA ASP A 102 -12.82 4.95 -0.71
C ASP A 102 -11.74 3.88 -0.88
N PHE A 103 -11.03 3.53 0.20
CA PHE A 103 -10.05 2.44 0.15
C PHE A 103 -10.71 1.06 0.02
N ASN A 104 -11.94 0.90 0.51
CA ASN A 104 -12.69 -0.35 0.43
C ASN A 104 -11.89 -1.56 0.98
N ILE A 105 -11.42 -1.48 2.22
CA ILE A 105 -10.59 -2.54 2.83
C ILE A 105 -11.24 -3.93 2.75
N ALA A 106 -12.56 -4.02 2.92
CA ALA A 106 -13.28 -5.29 2.83
C ALA A 106 -13.16 -5.91 1.43
N GLY A 107 -13.40 -5.12 0.38
CA GLY A 107 -13.22 -5.57 -0.99
C GLY A 107 -11.78 -5.94 -1.30
N VAL A 108 -10.82 -5.07 -0.94
CA VAL A 108 -9.39 -5.28 -1.21
C VAL A 108 -8.88 -6.59 -0.60
N GLN A 109 -9.48 -7.04 0.50
CA GLN A 109 -9.03 -8.22 1.21
C GLN A 109 -9.87 -9.47 0.95
N ALA A 110 -11.18 -9.33 0.74
CA ALA A 110 -12.06 -10.45 0.39
C ALA A 110 -12.01 -10.82 -1.11
N THR A 111 -11.23 -10.09 -1.91
CA THR A 111 -11.01 -10.39 -3.33
C THR A 111 -10.33 -11.74 -3.57
N THR A 112 -10.78 -12.45 -4.61
CA THR A 112 -10.09 -13.65 -5.11
C THR A 112 -8.74 -13.35 -5.76
N GLY A 113 -8.46 -12.09 -6.09
CA GLY A 113 -7.23 -11.64 -6.76
C GLY A 113 -6.06 -11.30 -5.84
N GLY A 114 -6.13 -11.57 -4.54
CA GLY A 114 -4.97 -11.55 -3.64
C GLY A 114 -4.31 -10.18 -3.39
N ALA A 115 -5.05 -9.07 -3.48
CA ALA A 115 -4.48 -7.72 -3.37
C ALA A 115 -3.85 -7.43 -2.00
N ALA A 116 -2.66 -6.82 -1.98
CA ALA A 116 -1.94 -6.39 -0.79
C ALA A 116 -2.09 -4.87 -0.57
N PRO A 117 -2.35 -4.40 0.67
CA PRO A 117 -2.24 -2.99 1.02
C PRO A 117 -0.76 -2.60 1.00
N ALA A 118 -0.41 -1.60 0.18
CA ALA A 118 0.92 -1.02 0.10
C ALA A 118 0.92 0.37 0.74
N LEU A 119 1.87 0.61 1.64
CA LEU A 119 2.07 1.89 2.31
C LEU A 119 3.25 2.64 1.71
N ILE A 120 3.03 3.89 1.34
CA ILE A 120 4.04 4.79 0.80
C ILE A 120 4.13 5.99 1.73
N VAL A 121 5.30 6.19 2.34
CA VAL A 121 5.53 7.25 3.33
C VAL A 121 6.28 8.40 2.67
N ASN A 122 5.85 9.62 2.97
CA ASN A 122 6.46 10.86 2.48
C ASN A 122 6.70 11.81 3.67
N GLY A 123 7.66 12.71 3.51
CA GLY A 123 8.04 13.73 4.47
C GLY A 123 9.14 13.31 5.45
N PRO A 124 9.58 14.25 6.31
CA PRO A 124 10.76 14.08 7.18
C PRO A 124 10.66 12.94 8.20
N LEU A 125 9.45 12.44 8.51
CA LEU A 125 9.31 11.25 9.37
C LEU A 125 9.91 10.00 8.74
N ALA A 126 9.98 9.90 7.41
CA ALA A 126 10.60 8.75 6.75
C ALA A 126 12.06 8.58 7.19
N GLU A 127 12.86 9.65 7.09
CA GLU A 127 14.26 9.67 7.52
C GLU A 127 14.37 9.48 9.05
N LYS A 128 13.59 10.25 9.82
CA LYS A 128 13.63 10.21 11.30
C LYS A 128 13.35 8.81 11.86
N LEU A 129 12.47 8.05 11.23
CA LEU A 129 12.08 6.71 11.65
C LEU A 129 12.89 5.59 10.96
N GLY A 130 13.75 5.93 10.00
CA GLY A 130 14.50 4.96 9.20
C GLY A 130 13.59 4.11 8.30
N ILE A 131 12.52 4.69 7.77
CA ILE A 131 11.67 4.08 6.75
C ILE A 131 12.38 4.21 5.41
N ASN A 132 12.85 3.08 4.88
CA ASN A 132 13.70 3.06 3.70
C ASN A 132 12.90 3.34 2.43
N GLY A 133 13.40 4.30 1.65
CA GLY A 133 13.00 4.55 0.26
C GLY A 133 14.12 4.29 -0.74
N ASP A 134 15.33 3.90 -0.30
CA ASP A 134 16.51 3.71 -1.16
C ASP A 134 16.68 2.22 -1.55
N SER A 135 17.92 1.74 -1.59
CA SER A 135 18.34 0.42 -2.04
C SER A 135 17.50 -0.67 -1.37
N GLY A 136 16.88 -1.52 -2.18
CA GLY A 136 15.99 -2.58 -1.70
C GLY A 136 14.76 -2.08 -0.95
N CYS A 137 14.18 -0.91 -1.30
CA CYS A 137 13.05 -0.28 -0.60
C CYS A 137 11.82 -1.18 -0.38
N PHE A 138 11.56 -2.14 -1.27
CA PHE A 138 10.48 -3.13 -1.12
C PHE A 138 10.80 -4.25 -0.12
N GLY A 139 12.00 -4.25 0.45
CA GLY A 139 12.49 -5.19 1.45
C GLY A 139 13.24 -6.41 0.87
N PRO A 140 13.76 -7.28 1.74
CA PRO A 140 13.81 -7.15 3.21
C PRO A 140 14.98 -6.24 3.69
N GLY A 141 15.07 -5.98 5.00
CA GLY A 141 16.26 -5.38 5.62
C GLY A 141 16.02 -4.20 6.57
N TYR A 142 14.82 -3.62 6.55
CA TYR A 142 14.50 -2.41 7.33
C TYR A 142 13.33 -2.66 8.28
N ARG A 143 13.59 -2.60 9.59
CA ARG A 143 12.59 -2.90 10.63
C ARG A 143 11.36 -1.99 10.53
N ALA A 144 11.54 -0.71 10.23
CA ALA A 144 10.43 0.24 10.08
C ALA A 144 9.48 -0.22 8.96
N ASN A 145 9.99 -0.41 7.74
CA ASN A 145 9.25 -0.95 6.59
C ASN A 145 8.53 -2.26 6.95
N ALA A 146 9.29 -3.25 7.45
CA ALA A 146 8.77 -4.59 7.71
C ALA A 146 7.66 -4.56 8.77
N SER A 147 7.88 -3.91 9.90
CA SER A 147 6.93 -3.89 11.02
C SER A 147 5.72 -2.99 10.78
N ILE A 148 5.87 -1.82 10.15
CA ILE A 148 4.73 -0.93 9.84
C ILE A 148 3.77 -1.60 8.86
N GLY A 149 4.30 -2.16 7.76
CA GLY A 149 3.48 -2.90 6.80
C GLY A 149 2.82 -4.12 7.44
N ARG A 150 3.56 -4.89 8.24
CA ARG A 150 3.02 -6.07 8.93
C ARG A 150 1.98 -5.70 10.00
N ALA A 151 2.13 -4.58 10.70
CA ALA A 151 1.16 -4.10 11.67
C ALA A 151 -0.21 -3.86 11.03
N LEU A 152 -0.25 -3.24 9.84
CA LEU A 152 -1.49 -3.09 9.08
C LEU A 152 -2.06 -4.46 8.67
N ARG A 153 -1.21 -5.41 8.27
CA ARG A 153 -1.65 -6.77 7.89
C ARG A 153 -2.26 -7.53 9.07
N LEU A 154 -1.62 -7.49 10.23
CA LEU A 154 -2.15 -8.09 11.46
C LEU A 154 -3.44 -7.40 11.90
N PHE A 155 -3.53 -6.07 11.81
CA PHE A 155 -4.77 -5.33 12.06
C PHE A 155 -5.92 -5.81 11.17
N VAL A 156 -5.70 -5.89 9.85
CA VAL A 156 -6.68 -6.38 8.88
C VAL A 156 -7.13 -7.80 9.22
N ARG A 157 -6.18 -8.65 9.62
CA ARG A 157 -6.45 -10.04 9.95
C ARG A 157 -7.24 -10.17 11.26
N ASN A 158 -6.75 -9.55 12.33
CA ASN A 158 -7.22 -9.78 13.69
C ASN A 158 -8.45 -8.95 14.04
N VAL A 159 -8.54 -7.70 13.55
CA VAL A 159 -9.64 -6.79 13.85
C VAL A 159 -10.73 -6.88 12.79
N ALA A 160 -10.36 -6.83 11.50
CA ALA A 160 -11.33 -6.92 10.42
C ALA A 160 -11.76 -8.36 10.08
N GLY A 161 -10.99 -9.37 10.53
CA GLY A 161 -11.36 -10.78 10.40
C GLY A 161 -11.03 -11.41 9.06
N LEU A 162 -10.11 -10.83 8.30
CA LEU A 162 -9.76 -11.26 6.95
C LEU A 162 -8.64 -12.32 7.00
N VAL A 163 -9.03 -13.52 7.45
CA VAL A 163 -8.16 -14.70 7.56
C VAL A 163 -8.27 -15.53 6.27
N PRO A 164 -7.13 -15.98 5.67
CA PRO A 164 -7.13 -16.82 4.47
C PRO A 164 -8.00 -18.08 4.61
N GLY A 165 -8.83 -18.37 3.60
CA GLY A 165 -9.75 -19.50 3.61
C GLY A 165 -11.09 -19.22 4.29
N GLU A 166 -11.15 -18.21 5.15
CA GLU A 166 -12.39 -17.72 5.77
C GLU A 166 -12.94 -16.50 4.99
N MET A 167 -12.72 -15.28 5.47
CA MET A 167 -13.20 -14.06 4.82
C MET A 167 -12.25 -13.53 3.75
N ASP A 168 -10.96 -13.87 3.83
CA ASP A 168 -10.01 -13.63 2.75
C ASP A 168 -10.13 -14.76 1.72
N LYS A 169 -10.55 -14.39 0.50
CA LYS A 169 -10.87 -15.33 -0.58
C LYS A 169 -9.79 -15.43 -1.65
N ALA A 170 -8.59 -14.89 -1.39
CA ALA A 170 -7.50 -14.93 -2.35
C ALA A 170 -7.27 -16.36 -2.88
N THR A 171 -7.32 -16.52 -4.21
CA THR A 171 -6.99 -17.79 -4.88
C THR A 171 -5.49 -18.02 -4.86
N LEU A 172 -4.75 -16.96 -5.14
CA LEU A 172 -3.32 -16.79 -4.95
C LEU A 172 -3.12 -15.44 -4.28
N ALA A 173 -2.29 -15.39 -3.24
CA ALA A 173 -1.94 -14.15 -2.55
C ALA A 173 -0.60 -13.61 -3.07
N LEU A 174 -0.47 -12.29 -3.14
CA LEU A 174 0.84 -11.67 -3.29
C LEU A 174 1.69 -11.89 -2.02
N PRO A 175 2.98 -12.24 -2.14
CA PRO A 175 3.90 -12.26 -0.98
C PRO A 175 3.95 -10.93 -0.21
N ALA A 176 3.69 -9.80 -0.89
CA ALA A 176 3.54 -8.49 -0.29
C ALA A 176 2.42 -8.40 0.79
N ARG A 177 1.56 -9.41 0.92
CA ARG A 177 0.58 -9.53 2.02
C ARG A 177 1.20 -9.83 3.39
N TYR A 178 2.48 -10.18 3.49
CA TYR A 178 3.19 -10.21 4.77
C TYR A 178 3.49 -8.80 5.25
N THR A 179 4.04 -7.98 4.36
CA THR A 179 4.35 -6.57 4.63
C THR A 179 4.63 -5.87 3.30
N PHE A 180 4.17 -4.62 3.16
CA PHE A 180 4.54 -3.78 2.03
C PHE A 180 4.49 -2.30 2.44
N CYS A 181 5.64 -1.76 2.82
CA CYS A 181 5.79 -0.38 3.24
C CYS A 181 7.16 0.14 2.78
N PHE A 182 7.20 1.33 2.22
CA PHE A 182 8.44 2.01 1.81
C PHE A 182 8.24 3.52 1.81
N ALA A 183 9.34 4.27 1.74
CA ALA A 183 9.29 5.73 1.61
C ALA A 183 9.55 6.19 0.16
N GLU A 184 9.05 7.37 -0.21
CA GLU A 184 9.60 8.10 -1.36
C GLU A 184 11.06 8.46 -1.06
N ASN A 185 11.94 8.27 -2.04
CA ASN A 185 13.32 8.74 -1.99
C ASN A 185 13.38 10.22 -2.38
N GLU A 186 12.87 11.07 -1.49
CA GLU A 186 12.75 12.51 -1.72
C GLU A 186 14.11 13.17 -2.01
N ALA A 187 15.18 12.70 -1.35
CA ALA A 187 16.54 13.21 -1.51
C ALA A 187 17.14 12.94 -2.92
N ARG A 188 16.65 11.92 -3.62
CA ARG A 188 17.09 11.55 -4.97
C ARG A 188 16.01 11.75 -6.03
N SER A 189 14.90 12.40 -5.67
CA SER A 189 13.86 12.79 -6.61
C SER A 189 14.22 14.12 -7.26
N PRO A 190 14.15 14.25 -8.60
CA PRO A 190 14.30 15.53 -9.26
C PRO A 190 13.03 16.40 -9.21
N TRP A 191 11.95 15.90 -8.60
CA TRP A 191 10.67 16.58 -8.49
C TRP A 191 10.26 16.74 -7.03
N GLU A 192 9.39 17.74 -6.80
CA GLU A 192 8.77 18.01 -5.51
C GLU A 192 8.12 16.77 -4.88
N PRO A 193 8.34 16.45 -3.60
CA PRO A 193 7.75 15.29 -2.94
C PRO A 193 6.23 15.25 -2.96
N ARG A 194 5.65 14.04 -2.89
CA ARG A 194 4.19 13.86 -2.98
C ARG A 194 3.41 14.63 -1.91
N HIS A 195 3.95 14.77 -0.70
CA HIS A 195 3.25 15.44 0.39
C HIS A 195 3.05 16.94 0.09
N VAL A 196 4.08 17.57 -0.49
CA VAL A 196 4.01 18.97 -0.94
C VAL A 196 3.13 19.11 -2.19
N GLU A 197 3.17 18.16 -3.14
CA GLU A 197 2.24 18.14 -4.29
C GLU A 197 0.76 18.13 -3.86
N LEU A 198 0.46 17.58 -2.68
CA LEU A 198 -0.89 17.52 -2.10
C LEU A 198 -1.20 18.73 -1.19
N GLY A 199 -0.32 19.72 -1.12
CA GLY A 199 -0.50 20.96 -0.37
C GLY A 199 -0.18 20.86 1.13
N LEU A 200 0.53 19.83 1.57
CA LEU A 200 1.07 19.76 2.93
C LEU A 200 2.36 20.57 3.03
N GLU A 201 2.70 21.03 4.24
CA GLU A 201 3.93 21.77 4.47
C GLU A 201 5.16 20.85 4.31
N PRO A 202 6.34 21.35 3.92
CA PRO A 202 7.56 20.54 3.83
C PRO A 202 7.99 19.86 5.14
N SER A 203 7.47 20.34 6.27
CA SER A 203 7.68 19.74 7.60
C SER A 203 6.71 18.59 7.90
N ASP A 204 5.62 18.49 7.16
CA ASP A 204 4.58 17.48 7.37
C ASP A 204 5.00 16.14 6.78
N SER A 205 4.48 15.08 7.36
CA SER A 205 4.66 13.73 6.83
C SER A 205 3.30 13.08 6.62
N MET A 206 3.24 12.13 5.69
CA MET A 206 2.00 11.45 5.35
C MET A 206 2.25 10.00 4.97
N VAL A 207 1.17 9.24 4.96
CA VAL A 207 1.13 7.90 4.39
C VAL A 207 0.04 7.81 3.32
N THR A 208 0.39 7.27 2.16
CA THR A 208 -0.54 6.88 1.11
C THR A 208 -0.73 5.38 1.15
N LEU A 209 -1.99 4.94 1.20
CA LEU A 209 -2.37 3.54 1.18
C LEU A 209 -2.97 3.16 -0.18
N MET A 210 -2.47 2.09 -0.80
CA MET A 210 -2.92 1.60 -2.11
C MET A 210 -3.20 0.08 -2.07
N GLY A 211 -4.29 -0.36 -2.71
CA GLY A 211 -4.57 -1.78 -2.90
C GLY A 211 -3.89 -2.30 -4.16
N VAL A 212 -2.81 -3.06 -3.99
CA VAL A 212 -1.93 -3.53 -5.07
C VAL A 212 -2.17 -5.00 -5.39
N ARG A 213 -2.28 -5.39 -6.65
CA ARG A 213 -2.44 -6.78 -7.11
C ARG A 213 -1.21 -7.38 -7.77
N GLY A 214 -0.22 -6.56 -8.06
CA GLY A 214 1.02 -7.02 -8.68
C GLY A 214 2.06 -5.95 -8.60
N LEU A 215 3.30 -6.40 -8.53
CA LEU A 215 4.49 -5.59 -8.64
C LEU A 215 5.28 -6.16 -9.81
N GLN A 216 5.51 -5.34 -10.83
CA GLN A 216 6.30 -5.73 -11.98
C GLN A 216 7.53 -4.82 -12.04
N THR A 217 8.71 -5.42 -11.92
CA THR A 217 9.97 -4.71 -12.16
C THR A 217 10.16 -4.53 -13.66
N ILE A 218 10.73 -3.39 -14.03
CA ILE A 218 10.95 -2.95 -15.40
C ILE A 218 12.42 -2.55 -15.51
N MET A 219 13.09 -3.11 -16.49
CA MET A 219 14.48 -2.79 -16.82
C MET A 219 14.49 -1.89 -18.05
N GLU A 220 15.13 -0.72 -17.93
CA GLU A 220 15.58 0.09 -19.07
C GLU A 220 17.04 0.46 -18.84
N SER A 221 17.94 -0.43 -19.23
CA SER A 221 19.34 -0.35 -18.79
C SER A 221 20.24 0.47 -19.70
N THR A 222 19.82 0.78 -20.93
CA THR A 222 20.75 1.25 -21.98
C THR A 222 20.38 2.59 -22.60
N SER A 223 19.10 2.95 -22.61
CA SER A 223 18.67 4.22 -23.19
C SER A 223 19.09 5.41 -22.32
N PRO A 224 19.74 6.47 -22.83
CA PRO A 224 20.03 7.66 -22.03
C PRO A 224 18.90 8.70 -22.06
N SER A 225 17.75 8.39 -22.66
CA SER A 225 16.70 9.37 -22.94
C SER A 225 15.44 9.12 -22.13
N GLY A 226 14.98 10.12 -21.40
CA GLY A 226 13.75 10.05 -20.61
C GLY A 226 12.52 9.63 -21.41
N ILE A 227 12.38 10.05 -22.66
CA ILE A 227 11.25 9.62 -23.51
C ILE A 227 11.33 8.14 -23.88
N GLN A 228 12.53 7.60 -24.06
CA GLN A 228 12.74 6.18 -24.35
C GLN A 228 12.49 5.35 -23.09
N VAL A 229 12.91 5.82 -21.91
CA VAL A 229 12.52 5.25 -20.61
C VAL A 229 11.00 5.17 -20.49
N LEU A 230 10.28 6.27 -20.74
CA LEU A 230 8.82 6.28 -20.71
C LEU A 230 8.19 5.31 -21.71
N ARG A 231 8.76 5.17 -22.92
CA ARG A 231 8.29 4.17 -23.89
C ARG A 231 8.42 2.75 -23.35
N THR A 232 9.53 2.41 -22.71
CA THR A 232 9.74 1.09 -22.09
C THR A 232 8.78 0.85 -20.93
N LEU A 233 8.61 1.85 -20.06
CA LEU A 233 7.63 1.80 -18.95
C LEU A 233 6.22 1.55 -19.48
N VAL A 234 5.76 2.35 -20.45
CA VAL A 234 4.42 2.20 -21.07
C VAL A 234 4.28 0.87 -21.80
N GLY A 235 5.32 0.39 -22.48
CA GLY A 235 5.33 -0.92 -23.12
C GLY A 235 4.99 -2.04 -22.13
N SER A 236 5.58 -2.01 -20.93
CA SER A 236 5.32 -2.99 -19.88
C SER A 236 3.88 -2.96 -19.32
N LEU A 237 3.21 -1.81 -19.42
CA LEU A 237 1.82 -1.64 -18.97
C LEU A 237 0.80 -2.24 -19.94
N LYS A 238 1.17 -2.54 -21.19
CA LYS A 238 0.26 -3.07 -22.23
C LYS A 238 0.13 -4.59 -22.17
N THR A 239 -0.34 -5.08 -21.02
CA THR A 239 -0.44 -6.52 -20.73
C THR A 239 -1.89 -6.94 -20.50
N ILE A 240 -2.30 -8.05 -21.14
CA ILE A 240 -3.62 -8.68 -20.96
C ILE A 240 -3.70 -9.34 -19.57
N GLY A 241 -4.88 -9.38 -18.96
CA GLY A 241 -5.09 -9.99 -17.64
C GLY A 241 -4.91 -9.04 -16.45
N VAL A 242 -4.58 -7.77 -16.72
CA VAL A 242 -4.56 -6.70 -15.71
C VAL A 242 -5.98 -6.13 -15.55
N SER A 243 -6.53 -6.12 -14.32
CA SER A 243 -7.91 -5.66 -14.06
C SER A 243 -8.12 -4.18 -14.34
N ASN A 244 -7.07 -3.37 -14.23
CA ASN A 244 -7.10 -1.94 -14.52
C ASN A 244 -7.75 -1.66 -15.89
N TYR A 245 -7.39 -2.39 -16.95
CA TYR A 245 -8.01 -2.27 -18.27
C TYR A 245 -9.50 -2.65 -18.33
N TYR A 246 -10.05 -3.31 -17.31
CA TYR A 246 -11.45 -3.72 -17.23
C TYR A 246 -12.24 -2.96 -16.17
N GLN A 247 -11.59 -2.15 -15.32
CA GLN A 247 -12.20 -1.51 -14.15
C GLN A 247 -11.91 0.00 -14.11
N THR A 248 -11.57 0.62 -15.23
CA THR A 248 -11.30 2.06 -15.30
C THR A 248 -12.50 2.90 -14.86
N GLY A 249 -13.74 2.43 -15.11
CA GLY A 249 -14.97 3.11 -14.69
C GLY A 249 -15.26 3.03 -13.18
N THR A 250 -14.58 2.17 -12.43
CA THR A 250 -14.64 2.12 -10.96
C THR A 250 -13.54 2.92 -10.28
N GLY A 251 -12.78 3.72 -11.04
CA GLY A 251 -11.69 4.54 -10.52
C GLY A 251 -10.42 3.76 -10.22
N ALA A 252 -10.12 2.71 -11.00
CA ALA A 252 -8.88 1.96 -10.85
C ALA A 252 -7.65 2.86 -10.99
N GLN A 253 -6.76 2.84 -10.00
CA GLN A 253 -5.50 3.59 -9.98
C GLN A 253 -4.30 2.65 -10.13
N MET A 254 -3.13 3.20 -10.44
CA MET A 254 -1.85 2.49 -10.48
C MET A 254 -0.73 3.36 -9.92
N ALA A 255 0.42 2.75 -9.61
CA ALA A 255 1.63 3.49 -9.27
C ALA A 255 2.79 3.14 -10.19
N LEU A 256 3.55 4.14 -10.62
CA LEU A 256 4.89 4.03 -11.16
C LEU A 256 5.88 4.39 -10.06
N VAL A 257 6.75 3.43 -9.73
CA VAL A 257 7.86 3.62 -8.80
C VAL A 257 9.12 3.72 -9.64
N LEU A 258 9.61 4.94 -9.84
CA LEU A 258 10.78 5.23 -10.65
C LEU A 258 12.05 5.10 -9.81
N CYS A 259 13.06 4.41 -10.34
CA CYS A 259 14.39 4.50 -9.74
C CYS A 259 14.98 5.90 -9.98
N PRO A 260 15.95 6.34 -9.15
CA PRO A 260 16.54 7.66 -9.25
C PRO A 260 17.08 8.03 -10.65
N GLU A 261 17.72 7.09 -11.34
CA GLU A 261 18.30 7.31 -12.67
C GLU A 261 17.21 7.60 -13.71
N HIS A 262 16.17 6.76 -13.77
CA HIS A 262 15.05 6.98 -14.69
C HIS A 262 14.33 8.29 -14.40
N ALA A 263 14.08 8.61 -13.12
CA ALA A 263 13.49 9.88 -12.73
C ALA A 263 14.33 11.06 -13.24
N THR A 264 15.65 11.01 -13.01
CA THR A 264 16.60 12.04 -13.44
C THR A 264 16.63 12.20 -14.96
N GLU A 265 16.67 11.11 -15.72
CA GLU A 265 16.69 11.13 -17.20
C GLU A 265 15.39 11.68 -17.79
N ILE A 266 14.24 11.34 -17.19
CA ILE A 266 12.93 11.89 -17.55
C ILE A 266 12.91 13.40 -17.27
N HIS A 267 13.34 13.82 -16.09
CA HIS A 267 13.42 15.23 -15.74
C HIS A 267 14.38 16.02 -16.64
N ALA A 268 15.57 15.46 -16.94
CA ALA A 268 16.55 16.05 -17.84
C ALA A 268 16.04 16.17 -19.30
N SER A 269 15.01 15.40 -19.66
CA SER A 269 14.29 15.55 -20.92
C SER A 269 13.22 16.65 -20.89
N GLY A 270 13.15 17.43 -19.80
CA GLY A 270 12.24 18.56 -19.61
C GLY A 270 10.85 18.18 -19.12
N LEU A 271 10.64 16.95 -18.61
CA LEU A 271 9.32 16.45 -18.22
C LEU A 271 9.08 16.59 -16.71
N SER A 272 7.93 17.17 -16.37
CA SER A 272 7.40 17.20 -14.99
C SER A 272 6.76 15.85 -14.61
N LYS A 273 6.47 15.65 -13.31
CA LYS A 273 5.65 14.50 -12.88
C LYS A 273 4.28 14.47 -13.57
N GLN A 274 3.67 15.62 -13.84
CA GLN A 274 2.39 15.67 -14.54
C GLN A 274 2.53 15.22 -16.00
N ASP A 275 3.61 15.60 -16.68
CA ASP A 275 3.88 15.12 -18.04
C ASP A 275 4.06 13.60 -18.07
N VAL A 276 4.68 13.00 -17.05
CA VAL A 276 4.76 11.54 -16.92
C VAL A 276 3.37 10.91 -16.80
N ARG A 277 2.52 11.44 -15.92
CA ARG A 277 1.14 10.95 -15.73
C ARG A 277 0.34 11.02 -17.02
N GLU A 278 0.41 12.15 -17.71
CA GLU A 278 -0.27 12.38 -18.98
C GLU A 278 0.28 11.46 -20.07
N TYR A 279 1.60 11.33 -20.17
CA TYR A 279 2.23 10.42 -21.13
C TYR A 279 1.76 8.98 -20.94
N VAL A 280 1.68 8.51 -19.69
CA VAL A 280 1.18 7.17 -19.37
C VAL A 280 -0.29 7.04 -19.73
N PHE A 281 -1.15 7.99 -19.34
CA PHE A 281 -2.59 7.95 -19.66
C PHE A 281 -2.86 7.95 -21.16
N GLN A 282 -2.09 8.72 -21.94
CA GLN A 282 -2.24 8.77 -23.40
C GLN A 282 -1.71 7.51 -24.08
N ASN A 283 -0.60 6.95 -23.61
CA ASN A 283 0.11 5.90 -24.34
C ASN A 283 -0.14 4.49 -23.81
N ALA A 284 -0.49 4.28 -22.54
CA ALA A 284 -0.79 2.97 -21.95
C ALA A 284 -2.23 2.53 -22.26
N ARG A 285 -2.46 2.29 -23.55
CA ARG A 285 -3.75 1.89 -24.12
C ARG A 285 -3.62 0.63 -24.96
N MET A 286 -4.68 -0.18 -25.01
CA MET A 286 -4.81 -1.33 -25.91
C MET A 286 -6.12 -1.25 -26.69
N PRO A 287 -6.16 -1.70 -27.96
CA PRO A 287 -7.41 -1.74 -28.71
C PRO A 287 -8.39 -2.73 -28.08
N LEU A 288 -9.68 -2.41 -28.13
CA LEU A 288 -10.77 -3.23 -27.60
C LEU A 288 -10.68 -4.69 -28.08
N SER A 289 -10.34 -4.89 -29.36
CA SER A 289 -10.14 -6.21 -29.98
C SER A 289 -9.16 -7.12 -29.23
N ARG A 290 -8.17 -6.56 -28.50
CA ARG A 290 -7.22 -7.35 -27.67
C ARG A 290 -7.76 -7.71 -26.29
N LEU A 291 -8.81 -7.04 -25.82
CA LEU A 291 -9.38 -7.21 -24.48
C LEU A 291 -10.73 -7.94 -24.51
N LYS A 292 -11.34 -8.05 -25.70
CA LYS A 292 -12.66 -8.64 -25.89
C LYS A 292 -12.67 -10.14 -25.58
N ASP A 293 -13.74 -10.58 -24.92
CA ASP A 293 -14.07 -11.99 -24.64
C ASP A 293 -13.01 -12.79 -23.84
N ILE A 294 -12.09 -12.10 -23.16
CA ILE A 294 -11.06 -12.71 -22.31
C ILE A 294 -10.95 -12.01 -20.95
N ALA A 295 -10.21 -12.64 -20.03
CA ALA A 295 -9.94 -12.14 -18.68
C ALA A 295 -11.22 -11.66 -17.96
N HIS A 296 -11.40 -10.35 -17.77
CA HIS A 296 -12.52 -9.78 -17.01
C HIS A 296 -13.53 -9.04 -17.90
N TYR A 297 -13.50 -9.27 -19.22
CA TYR A 297 -14.34 -8.56 -20.19
C TYR A 297 -15.84 -8.61 -19.87
N GLY A 298 -16.36 -9.77 -19.46
CA GLY A 298 -17.78 -9.95 -19.15
C GLY A 298 -18.28 -9.14 -17.94
N ASN A 299 -17.37 -8.66 -17.09
CA ASN A 299 -17.67 -7.84 -15.92
C ASN A 299 -16.89 -6.51 -15.94
N ARG A 300 -16.53 -6.05 -17.14
CA ARG A 300 -15.85 -4.78 -17.32
C ARG A 300 -16.73 -3.62 -16.89
N ASN A 301 -16.11 -2.58 -16.36
CA ASN A 301 -16.72 -1.30 -16.08
C ASN A 301 -15.85 -0.22 -16.72
N TRP A 302 -16.38 0.38 -17.76
CA TRP A 302 -15.71 1.37 -18.58
C TRP A 302 -16.45 2.70 -18.56
N PRO A 303 -15.72 3.83 -18.63
CA PRO A 303 -16.35 5.13 -18.81
C PRO A 303 -17.19 5.19 -20.09
N ARG A 304 -18.29 5.95 -20.06
CA ARG A 304 -19.23 6.10 -21.19
C ARG A 304 -18.63 6.64 -22.48
N TRP A 305 -17.45 7.25 -22.42
CA TRP A 305 -16.76 7.78 -23.60
C TRP A 305 -16.03 6.71 -24.41
N ILE A 306 -15.91 5.49 -23.91
CA ILE A 306 -15.37 4.35 -24.66
C ILE A 306 -16.46 3.83 -25.61
N ASP A 307 -16.20 3.86 -26.92
CA ASP A 307 -17.05 3.21 -27.91
C ASP A 307 -16.80 1.70 -27.89
N GLU A 308 -17.71 0.95 -27.28
CA GLU A 308 -17.62 -0.50 -27.17
C GLU A 308 -18.02 -1.25 -28.45
N THR A 309 -18.48 -0.54 -29.48
CA THR A 309 -18.82 -1.11 -30.78
C THR A 309 -17.65 -1.07 -31.77
N ASP A 310 -16.67 -0.19 -31.54
CA ASP A 310 -15.45 -0.07 -32.34
C ASP A 310 -14.34 -1.01 -31.81
N PRO A 311 -13.96 -2.06 -32.55
CA PRO A 311 -12.88 -2.96 -32.15
C PRO A 311 -11.50 -2.29 -32.02
N ASP A 312 -11.32 -1.11 -32.62
CA ASP A 312 -10.08 -0.33 -32.56
C ASP A 312 -10.10 0.76 -31.49
N ALA A 313 -11.21 0.89 -30.72
CA ALA A 313 -11.29 1.81 -29.60
C ALA A 313 -10.17 1.55 -28.58
N MET A 314 -9.42 2.60 -28.25
CA MET A 314 -8.22 2.50 -27.42
C MET A 314 -8.55 2.61 -25.92
N ILE A 315 -8.62 1.46 -25.26
CA ILE A 315 -8.93 1.31 -23.84
C ILE A 315 -7.70 1.66 -22.99
N PRO A 316 -7.75 2.68 -22.11
CA PRO A 316 -6.62 3.00 -21.25
C PRO A 316 -6.54 2.08 -20.04
N ILE A 317 -5.34 2.03 -19.45
CA ILE A 317 -5.11 1.34 -18.17
C ILE A 317 -5.74 2.08 -16.97
N VAL A 318 -5.94 3.39 -17.07
CA VAL A 318 -6.56 4.22 -16.00
C VAL A 318 -7.59 5.19 -16.58
N GLY A 319 -8.51 5.67 -15.73
CA GLY A 319 -9.57 6.58 -16.16
C GLY A 319 -9.11 8.01 -16.45
N SER A 320 -8.02 8.44 -15.81
CA SER A 320 -7.43 9.78 -15.93
C SER A 320 -5.91 9.77 -15.66
N ALA A 321 -5.20 10.83 -16.01
CA ALA A 321 -3.79 11.00 -15.64
C ALA A 321 -3.58 11.05 -14.11
N ASP A 322 -4.53 11.63 -13.37
CA ASP A 322 -4.47 11.75 -11.90
C ASP A 322 -4.62 10.40 -11.19
N ASP A 323 -5.10 9.36 -11.89
CA ASP A 323 -5.13 7.98 -11.40
C ASP A 323 -3.77 7.26 -11.51
N VAL A 324 -2.73 7.95 -12.01
CA VAL A 324 -1.34 7.48 -12.03
C VAL A 324 -0.55 8.14 -10.90
N LEU A 325 -0.22 7.38 -9.85
CA LEU A 325 0.76 7.80 -8.88
C LEU A 325 2.17 7.67 -9.47
N VAL A 326 2.98 8.73 -9.41
CA VAL A 326 4.40 8.70 -9.74
C VAL A 326 5.18 9.01 -8.47
N VAL A 327 6.09 8.11 -8.09
CA VAL A 327 6.94 8.24 -6.90
C VAL A 327 8.35 7.78 -7.24
N VAL A 328 9.37 8.45 -6.69
CA VAL A 328 10.76 8.00 -6.82
C VAL A 328 11.11 7.13 -5.62
N ALA A 329 11.62 5.91 -5.84
CA ALA A 329 12.14 5.05 -4.79
C ALA A 329 13.12 4.03 -5.37
N GLY A 330 13.91 3.41 -4.52
CA GLY A 330 15.03 2.55 -4.91
C GLY A 330 16.37 3.27 -4.79
N GLY A 331 17.42 2.46 -4.86
CA GLY A 331 18.80 2.93 -4.89
C GLY A 331 19.36 2.86 -6.30
N ASP A 332 20.67 2.72 -6.40
CA ASP A 332 21.37 2.70 -7.69
C ASP A 332 20.92 1.51 -8.55
N GLY A 333 20.70 1.80 -9.83
CA GLY A 333 20.33 0.80 -10.81
C GLY A 333 19.11 1.20 -11.63
N ARG A 334 19.15 0.83 -12.92
CA ARG A 334 18.16 1.23 -13.92
C ARG A 334 16.96 0.28 -13.96
N HIS A 335 16.35 0.12 -12.78
CA HIS A 335 15.23 -0.79 -12.53
C HIS A 335 14.10 -0.05 -11.82
N SER A 336 13.06 0.30 -12.57
CA SER A 336 11.82 0.83 -12.00
C SER A 336 10.81 -0.28 -11.78
N ALA A 337 9.66 0.06 -11.23
CA ALA A 337 8.54 -0.87 -11.12
C ALA A 337 7.22 -0.16 -11.36
N TRP A 338 6.20 -0.95 -11.67
CA TRP A 338 4.82 -0.49 -11.54
C TRP A 338 4.01 -1.42 -10.64
N LEU A 339 3.08 -0.81 -9.91
CA LEU A 339 2.16 -1.46 -9.00
C LEU A 339 0.77 -1.43 -9.63
N SER A 340 0.24 -2.60 -9.94
CA SER A 340 -1.13 -2.72 -10.48
C SER A 340 -2.16 -2.54 -9.37
N GLY A 341 -3.18 -1.73 -9.61
CA GLY A 341 -4.29 -1.58 -8.68
C GLY A 341 -5.20 -2.82 -8.64
N TRP A 342 -6.05 -2.89 -7.62
CA TRP A 342 -7.10 -3.92 -7.58
C TRP A 342 -8.28 -3.58 -8.51
N GLY A 343 -8.83 -2.36 -8.45
CA GLY A 343 -9.82 -1.85 -9.40
C GLY A 343 -11.01 -1.15 -8.75
N VAL A 344 -11.56 -1.69 -7.66
CA VAL A 344 -12.74 -1.14 -6.95
C VAL A 344 -12.31 -0.53 -5.60
N THR A 345 -11.30 0.33 -5.67
CA THR A 345 -10.63 0.97 -4.53
C THR A 345 -9.91 2.22 -5.04
N ARG A 346 -9.82 3.26 -4.20
CA ARG A 346 -8.96 4.42 -4.42
C ARG A 346 -7.83 4.44 -3.39
N MET A 347 -6.71 5.02 -3.79
CA MET A 347 -5.63 5.40 -2.89
C MET A 347 -6.16 6.41 -1.88
N VAL A 348 -5.79 6.22 -0.61
CA VAL A 348 -6.16 7.14 0.46
C VAL A 348 -4.90 7.63 1.15
N THR A 349 -4.79 8.94 1.27
CA THR A 349 -3.67 9.60 1.93
C THR A 349 -4.14 10.17 3.28
N ARG A 350 -3.29 10.04 4.30
CA ARG A 350 -3.45 10.65 5.61
C ARG A 350 -2.14 11.29 6.05
N GLN A 351 -2.22 12.54 6.52
CA GLN A 351 -1.13 13.15 7.27
C GLN A 351 -0.87 12.34 8.55
N VAL A 352 0.40 12.24 8.95
CA VAL A 352 0.81 11.64 10.21
C VAL A 352 0.84 12.74 11.26
N GLU A 353 0.00 12.58 12.30
CA GLU A 353 -0.15 13.50 13.42
C GLU A 353 0.91 13.27 14.51
#